data_AF-A0A7M3E3D4-F1
#
_entry.id   AF-A0A7M3E3D4-F1
#
_cell.length_a   1.000
_cell.length_b   1.000
_cell.length_c   1.000
_cell.angle_alpha   90.00
_cell.angle_beta   90.00
_cell.angle_gamma   90.00
#
_symmetry.space_group_name_H-M   'P 1'
#
loop_
_entity.id
_entity.type
_entity.pdbx_description
1 polymer ?
#
loop_
_entity_poly.entity_id
_entity_poly.type
_entity_poly.pdbx_seq_one_letter_code
_entity_poly.pdbx_strand_id
1 'polypeptide(L)'
;MATSEFHPIEQAAPDTGVAARLLRAIEAILGIAAALVLAVLLFMVLVTVCLRYFFSAGFIGAEDLGIWLHVGLIALGAPLSLYSALAMRLDVFVKILPENLQKVTRIGADVFTVLSALILSFGGSEIMTMLGGVSPTLGVPEWIRFGFLGAGGALILVVLLLQRIAEGKLLPVALSLAVGVALYAGIPHVALDLDWPPSIFLGLIAAIGLLLAAPLPHAFLAAAYVVIAFGSSLPEPAIVSATVTGISKFLLLAIPFFLLAGGLLTASGVANQLVRFAAAMVGHRRAGLAQTTLLTSVLFSGASGSSVANAAFGASTFQPELVKHGYRPAQAAAIIASTSVLDNVIPPSIAFLILATATNLSVGSLLVGGFFAGGLMAICLAVAIHLTVSEQVPLPRANARQRWQSAVQAIPAFGLGIIVVVGIRIGIVTTTEAAALAAFYTLLLGIGARLGIL
;
A
#
# COMPACT_ATOMS: atom_id res chain seq x y z
N MET A 1 -29.19 -21.84 -20.70
CA MET A 1 -28.25 -22.96 -20.50
C MET A 1 -27.09 -22.75 -21.46
N ALA A 2 -26.10 -21.98 -21.02
CA ALA A 2 -24.82 -21.74 -21.69
C ALA A 2 -23.90 -21.23 -20.58
N THR A 3 -23.13 -22.16 -20.02
CA THR A 3 -22.19 -21.97 -18.92
C THR A 3 -21.05 -21.08 -19.42
N SER A 4 -20.97 -19.84 -18.94
CA SER A 4 -19.79 -19.00 -19.14
C SER A 4 -18.68 -19.52 -18.24
N GLU A 5 -17.74 -20.25 -18.82
CA GLU A 5 -16.43 -20.52 -18.24
C GLU A 5 -15.69 -19.18 -18.10
N PHE A 6 -15.90 -18.52 -16.97
CA PHE A 6 -14.88 -17.66 -16.41
C PHE A 6 -13.73 -18.58 -16.07
N HIS A 7 -12.64 -18.52 -16.84
CA HIS A 7 -11.34 -18.96 -16.34
C HIS A 7 -11.15 -18.24 -14.99
N PRO A 8 -11.10 -18.97 -13.87
CA PRO A 8 -10.63 -18.35 -12.64
C PRO A 8 -9.25 -17.79 -12.96
N ILE A 9 -8.92 -16.61 -12.42
CA ILE A 9 -7.51 -16.29 -12.17
C ILE A 9 -6.93 -17.58 -11.63
N GLU A 10 -5.97 -18.16 -12.33
CA GLU A 10 -5.38 -19.46 -12.05
C GLU A 10 -5.08 -19.53 -10.55
N GLN A 11 -6.05 -20.02 -9.78
CA GLN A 11 -5.84 -20.56 -8.47
C GLN A 11 -5.07 -21.81 -8.84
N ALA A 12 -3.74 -21.66 -8.88
CA ALA A 12 -2.83 -22.76 -9.04
C ALA A 12 -3.42 -23.93 -8.26
N ALA A 13 -3.64 -25.07 -8.93
CA ALA A 13 -4.09 -26.30 -8.31
C ALA A 13 -3.38 -26.39 -6.95
N PRO A 14 -4.08 -26.68 -5.83
CA PRO A 14 -3.50 -26.53 -4.51
C PRO A 14 -2.23 -27.37 -4.46
N ASP A 15 -1.06 -26.72 -4.59
CA ASP A 15 0.19 -27.44 -4.66
C ASP A 15 0.29 -28.22 -3.36
N THR A 16 0.20 -29.54 -3.48
CA THR A 16 0.12 -30.46 -2.34
C THR A 16 1.50 -30.69 -1.73
N GLY A 17 2.54 -30.07 -2.30
CA GLY A 17 3.91 -30.12 -1.85
C GLY A 17 4.12 -29.47 -0.48
N VAL A 18 5.13 -29.97 0.24
CA VAL A 18 5.52 -29.50 1.58
C VAL A 18 5.82 -27.99 1.57
N ALA A 19 6.50 -27.48 0.53
CA ALA A 19 6.83 -26.07 0.39
C ALA A 19 5.58 -25.17 0.32
N ALA A 20 4.56 -25.55 -0.44
CA ALA A 20 3.31 -24.78 -0.55
C ALA A 20 2.47 -24.82 0.74
N ARG A 21 2.56 -25.90 1.53
CA ARG A 21 1.93 -25.96 2.87
C ARG A 21 2.66 -25.07 3.87
N LEU A 22 3.99 -25.12 3.88
CA LEU A 22 4.83 -24.27 4.73
C LEU A 22 4.64 -22.79 4.39
N LEU A 23 4.61 -22.43 3.10
CA LEU A 23 4.38 -21.07 2.65
C LEU A 23 3.04 -20.54 3.18
N ARG A 24 1.95 -21.28 2.99
CA ARG A 24 0.62 -20.90 3.50
C ARG A 24 0.60 -20.76 5.02
N ALA A 25 1.31 -21.63 5.74
CA ALA A 25 1.41 -21.54 7.20
C ALA A 25 2.15 -20.28 7.63
N ILE A 26 3.29 -19.96 6.98
CA ILE A 26 4.06 -18.74 7.24
C ILE A 26 3.22 -17.51 6.91
N GLU A 27 2.56 -17.46 5.76
CA GLU A 27 1.70 -16.34 5.37
C GLU A 27 0.57 -16.12 6.38
N ALA A 28 -0.07 -17.18 6.85
CA ALA A 28 -1.12 -17.09 7.87
C ALA A 28 -0.57 -16.58 9.21
N ILE A 29 0.58 -17.09 9.67
CA ILE A 29 1.21 -16.65 10.92
C ILE A 29 1.62 -15.18 10.84
N LEU A 30 2.27 -14.78 9.74
CA LEU A 30 2.69 -13.39 9.51
C LEU A 30 1.48 -12.46 9.40
N GLY A 31 0.41 -12.89 8.72
CA GLY A 31 -0.84 -12.14 8.61
C GLY A 31 -1.51 -11.92 9.97
N ILE A 32 -1.59 -12.95 10.81
CA ILE A 32 -2.12 -12.85 12.18
C ILE A 32 -1.24 -11.94 13.04
N ALA A 33 0.08 -12.09 12.96
CA ALA A 33 1.02 -11.25 13.70
C ALA A 33 0.91 -9.77 13.28
N ALA A 34 0.85 -9.49 11.98
CA ALA A 34 0.66 -8.13 11.45
C ALA A 34 -0.68 -7.53 11.89
N ALA A 35 -1.76 -8.32 11.86
CA ALA A 35 -3.07 -7.89 12.34
C ALA A 35 -3.07 -7.58 13.84
N LEU A 36 -2.41 -8.40 14.65
CA LEU A 36 -2.25 -8.16 16.10
C LEU A 36 -1.47 -6.87 16.35
N VAL A 37 -0.33 -6.68 15.69
CA VAL A 37 0.49 -5.46 15.81
C VAL A 37 -0.31 -4.22 15.40
N LEU A 38 -1.07 -4.30 14.30
CA LEU A 38 -1.94 -3.21 13.86
C LEU A 38 -3.06 -2.90 14.87
N ALA A 39 -3.65 -3.93 15.48
CA ALA A 39 -4.66 -3.76 16.53
C ALA A 39 -4.08 -3.10 17.79
N VAL A 40 -2.87 -3.51 18.21
CA VAL A 40 -2.15 -2.90 19.33
C VAL A 40 -1.81 -1.44 19.03
N LEU A 41 -1.32 -1.15 17.81
CA LEU A 41 -1.07 0.21 17.34
C LEU A 41 -2.32 1.08 17.41
N LEU A 42 -3.44 0.58 16.87
CA LEU A 42 -4.70 1.30 16.88
C LEU A 42 -5.17 1.58 18.32
N PHE A 43 -5.15 0.55 19.17
CA PHE A 43 -5.53 0.68 20.57
C PHE A 43 -4.66 1.69 21.32
N MET A 44 -3.34 1.62 21.15
CA MET A 44 -2.38 2.53 21.78
C MET A 44 -2.64 3.99 21.37
N VAL A 45 -2.84 4.26 20.07
CA VAL A 45 -3.13 5.62 19.59
C VAL A 45 -4.48 6.10 20.13
N LEU A 46 -5.53 5.28 20.13
CA LEU A 46 -6.83 5.63 20.69
C LEU A 46 -6.76 5.94 22.19
N VAL A 47 -6.03 5.13 22.97
CA VAL A 47 -5.81 5.38 24.40
C VAL A 47 -5.06 6.70 24.60
N THR A 48 -4.03 6.95 23.80
CA THR A 48 -3.25 8.20 23.88
C THR A 48 -4.13 9.42 23.57
N VAL A 49 -5.00 9.31 22.55
CA VAL A 49 -6.01 10.32 22.22
C VAL A 49 -6.95 10.52 23.40
N CYS A 50 -7.55 9.46 23.95
CA CYS A 50 -8.47 9.56 25.08
C CYS A 50 -7.82 10.22 26.31
N LEU A 51 -6.61 9.80 26.68
CA LEU A 51 -5.86 10.38 27.78
C LEU A 51 -5.62 11.88 27.58
N ARG A 52 -5.25 12.28 26.36
CA ARG A 52 -4.99 13.68 26.04
C ARG A 52 -6.25 14.54 26.15
N TYR A 53 -7.36 14.13 25.52
CA TYR A 53 -8.55 14.98 25.43
C TYR A 53 -9.44 14.94 26.68
N PHE A 54 -9.55 13.79 27.35
CA PHE A 54 -10.45 13.65 28.51
C PHE A 54 -9.76 13.84 29.85
N PHE A 55 -8.48 13.52 29.94
CA PHE A 55 -7.75 13.52 31.21
C PHE A 55 -6.60 14.54 31.24
N SER A 56 -6.35 15.26 30.14
CA SER A 56 -5.20 16.15 29.96
C SER A 56 -3.87 15.47 30.33
N ALA A 57 -3.79 14.16 30.09
CA ALA A 57 -2.65 13.31 30.41
C ALA A 57 -2.00 12.78 29.13
N GLY A 58 -0.71 12.43 29.20
CA GLY A 58 0.03 11.81 28.10
C GLY A 58 0.47 10.40 28.45
N PHE A 59 0.55 9.53 27.43
CA PHE A 59 1.21 8.23 27.56
C PHE A 59 2.71 8.41 27.21
N ILE A 60 3.56 8.38 28.23
CA ILE A 60 5.02 8.51 28.05
C ILE A 60 5.50 7.31 27.22
N GLY A 61 6.21 7.59 26.12
CA GLY A 61 6.71 6.56 25.19
C GLY A 61 5.72 6.08 24.14
N ALA A 62 4.52 6.68 24.04
CA ALA A 62 3.55 6.35 22.98
C ALA A 62 4.13 6.50 21.57
N GLU A 63 4.91 7.56 21.35
CA GLU A 63 5.52 7.85 20.06
C GLU A 63 6.59 6.80 19.70
N ASP A 64 7.53 6.54 20.61
CA ASP A 64 8.57 5.53 20.44
C ASP A 64 7.97 4.13 20.21
N LEU A 65 7.01 3.73 21.05
CA LEU A 65 6.34 2.43 20.92
C LEU A 65 5.59 2.32 19.59
N GLY A 66 4.90 3.39 19.19
CA GLY A 66 4.20 3.47 17.92
C GLY A 66 5.15 3.30 16.74
N ILE A 67 6.29 4.00 16.75
CA ILE A 67 7.32 3.88 15.72
C ILE A 67 7.86 2.44 15.66
N TRP A 68 8.16 1.83 16.79
CA TRP A 68 8.75 0.49 16.83
C TRP A 68 7.77 -0.59 16.37
N LEU A 69 6.52 -0.51 16.81
CA LEU A 69 5.46 -1.38 16.32
C LEU A 69 5.19 -1.17 14.83
N HIS A 70 5.30 0.06 14.31
CA HIS A 70 5.17 0.34 12.89
C HIS A 70 6.31 -0.28 12.07
N VAL A 71 7.56 -0.17 12.54
CA VAL A 71 8.71 -0.87 11.94
C VAL A 71 8.49 -2.38 11.96
N GLY A 72 8.02 -2.93 13.07
CA GLY A 72 7.66 -4.35 13.19
C GLY A 72 6.56 -4.75 12.19
N LEU A 73 5.52 -3.93 12.04
CA LEU A 73 4.44 -4.14 11.07
C LEU A 73 4.97 -4.18 9.63
N ILE A 74 5.89 -3.28 9.28
CA ILE A 74 6.54 -3.26 7.96
C ILE A 74 7.40 -4.52 7.77
N ALA A 75 8.17 -4.92 8.78
CA ALA A 75 9.00 -6.13 8.71
C ALA A 75 8.17 -7.42 8.52
N LEU A 76 7.02 -7.52 9.17
CA LEU A 76 6.07 -8.63 9.00
C LEU A 76 5.35 -8.60 7.64
N GLY A 77 5.01 -7.39 7.16
CA GLY A 77 4.28 -7.20 5.91
C GLY A 77 5.15 -7.30 4.65
N ALA A 78 6.45 -6.96 4.74
CA ALA A 78 7.38 -7.01 3.62
C ALA A 78 7.41 -8.39 2.90
N PRO A 79 7.58 -9.53 3.59
CA PRO A 79 7.53 -10.86 2.94
C PRO A 79 6.16 -11.17 2.34
N LEU A 80 5.05 -10.77 2.98
CA LEU A 80 3.69 -10.96 2.45
C LEU A 80 3.43 -10.17 1.17
N SER A 81 4.16 -9.07 0.98
CA SER A 81 3.96 -8.16 -0.14
C SER A 81 4.68 -8.60 -1.42
N LEU A 82 5.62 -9.55 -1.37
CA LEU A 82 6.56 -9.86 -2.47
C LEU A 82 5.90 -10.12 -3.83
N TYR A 83 4.75 -10.77 -3.84
CA TYR A 83 4.03 -11.14 -5.06
C TYR A 83 2.56 -10.72 -5.07
N SER A 84 2.13 -9.99 -4.04
CA SER A 84 0.84 -9.33 -4.05
C SER A 84 0.86 -8.19 -5.07
N ALA A 85 -0.32 -7.77 -5.56
CA ALA A 85 -0.46 -6.50 -6.28
C ALA A 85 0.10 -5.31 -5.47
N LEU A 86 0.25 -5.47 -4.16
CA LEU A 86 0.85 -4.52 -3.21
C LEU A 86 2.38 -4.39 -3.32
N ALA A 87 3.07 -5.25 -4.08
CA ALA A 87 4.53 -5.21 -4.28
C ALA A 87 5.03 -3.92 -4.96
N MET A 88 4.12 -3.06 -5.47
CA MET A 88 4.43 -1.84 -6.22
C MET A 88 5.41 -2.10 -7.38
N ARG A 89 5.07 -3.07 -8.24
CA ARG A 89 5.90 -3.49 -9.38
C ARG A 89 5.46 -2.78 -10.65
N LEU A 90 6.43 -2.34 -11.45
CA LEU A 90 6.18 -1.82 -12.80
C LEU A 90 6.28 -2.96 -13.82
N ASP A 91 5.21 -3.72 -13.99
CA ASP A 91 5.20 -4.91 -14.85
C ASP A 91 4.79 -4.66 -16.31
N VAL A 92 4.47 -3.41 -16.66
CA VAL A 92 3.99 -3.00 -17.99
C VAL A 92 4.98 -3.40 -19.08
N PHE A 93 6.27 -3.14 -18.87
CA PHE A 93 7.30 -3.47 -19.87
C PHE A 93 7.52 -4.98 -19.98
N VAL A 94 7.48 -5.70 -18.85
CA VAL A 94 7.68 -7.15 -18.82
C VAL A 94 6.55 -7.88 -19.55
N LYS A 95 5.30 -7.40 -19.43
CA LYS A 95 4.13 -7.97 -20.11
C LYS A 95 4.20 -7.90 -21.64
N ILE A 96 4.96 -6.95 -22.19
CA ILE A 96 5.13 -6.76 -23.63
C ILE A 96 6.18 -7.73 -24.20
N LEU A 97 7.08 -8.26 -23.37
CA LEU A 97 8.18 -9.12 -23.81
C LEU A 97 7.71 -10.54 -24.15
N PRO A 98 8.39 -11.24 -25.08
CA PRO A 98 8.14 -12.65 -25.35
C PRO A 98 8.45 -13.53 -24.13
N GLU A 99 7.80 -14.69 -24.02
CA GLU A 99 7.84 -15.56 -22.83
C GLU A 99 9.26 -15.91 -22.34
N ASN A 100 10.19 -16.12 -23.26
CA ASN A 100 11.58 -16.44 -22.91
C ASN A 100 12.27 -15.28 -22.18
N LEU A 101 12.01 -14.03 -22.60
CA LEU A 101 12.55 -12.85 -21.95
C LEU A 101 11.85 -12.60 -20.60
N GLN A 102 10.55 -12.90 -20.48
CA GLN A 102 9.85 -12.81 -19.20
C GLN A 102 10.45 -13.72 -18.12
N LYS A 103 10.96 -14.90 -18.51
CA LYS A 103 11.69 -15.79 -17.58
C LYS A 103 12.97 -15.14 -17.08
N VAL A 104 13.74 -14.50 -17.97
CA VAL A 104 14.99 -13.80 -17.63
C VAL A 104 14.72 -12.60 -16.74
N THR A 105 13.72 -11.77 -17.07
CA THR A 105 13.38 -10.60 -16.25
C THR A 105 12.92 -10.99 -14.85
N ARG A 106 12.19 -12.10 -14.72
CA ARG A 106 11.81 -12.66 -13.42
C ARG A 106 13.02 -13.08 -12.58
N ILE A 107 14.01 -13.75 -13.17
CA ILE A 107 15.27 -14.08 -12.48
C ILE A 107 15.96 -12.79 -12.03
N GLY A 108 16.05 -11.78 -12.90
CA GLY A 108 16.60 -10.47 -12.56
C GLY A 108 15.87 -9.80 -11.39
N ALA A 109 14.54 -9.74 -11.41
CA ALA A 109 13.75 -9.20 -10.31
C ALA A 109 13.97 -9.96 -8.98
N ASP A 110 14.11 -11.28 -9.05
CA ASP A 110 14.42 -12.10 -7.89
C ASP A 110 15.84 -11.82 -7.38
N VAL A 111 16.83 -11.53 -8.23
CA VAL A 111 18.19 -11.11 -7.81
C VAL A 111 18.13 -9.81 -6.98
N PHE A 112 17.37 -8.80 -7.42
CA PHE A 112 17.15 -7.57 -6.64
C PHE A 112 16.50 -7.86 -5.29
N THR A 113 15.58 -8.81 -5.26
CA THR A 113 14.89 -9.23 -4.04
C THR A 113 15.85 -9.95 -3.08
N VAL A 114 16.67 -10.88 -3.60
CA VAL A 114 17.71 -11.59 -2.83
C VAL A 114 18.72 -10.59 -2.26
N LEU A 115 19.24 -9.67 -3.07
CA LEU A 115 20.18 -8.65 -2.59
C LEU A 115 19.60 -7.84 -1.44
N SER A 116 18.38 -7.34 -1.61
CA SER A 116 17.70 -6.57 -0.56
C SER A 116 17.48 -7.40 0.71
N ALA A 117 17.11 -8.67 0.56
CA ALA A 117 16.94 -9.57 1.70
C ALA A 117 18.26 -9.78 2.46
N LEU A 118 19.37 -9.97 1.74
CA LEU A 118 20.72 -10.09 2.33
C LEU A 118 21.13 -8.81 3.05
N ILE A 119 20.98 -7.64 2.39
CA ILE A 119 21.30 -6.33 2.95
C ILE A 119 20.54 -6.07 4.25
N LEU A 120 19.22 -6.33 4.25
CA LEU A 120 18.41 -6.14 5.45
C LEU A 120 18.81 -7.11 6.55
N SER A 121 19.08 -8.38 6.22
CA SER A 121 19.43 -9.42 7.19
C SER A 121 20.79 -9.18 7.84
N PHE A 122 21.84 -9.06 7.03
CA PHE A 122 23.22 -8.94 7.49
C PHE A 122 23.50 -7.54 8.03
N GLY A 123 23.17 -6.49 7.27
CA GLY A 123 23.27 -5.11 7.75
C GLY A 123 22.42 -4.85 8.99
N GLY A 124 21.24 -5.47 9.10
CA GLY A 124 20.43 -5.43 10.32
C GLY A 124 21.15 -6.08 11.51
N SER A 125 21.74 -7.26 11.31
CA SER A 125 22.51 -7.96 12.35
C SER A 125 23.78 -7.21 12.77
N GLU A 126 24.46 -6.55 11.83
CA GLU A 126 25.66 -5.76 12.09
C GLU A 126 25.31 -4.50 12.88
N ILE A 127 24.26 -3.77 12.50
CA ILE A 127 23.78 -2.65 13.30
C ILE A 127 23.44 -3.09 14.72
N MET A 128 22.77 -4.24 14.90
CA MET A 128 22.41 -4.71 16.25
C MET A 128 23.62 -4.90 17.16
N THR A 129 24.78 -5.27 16.63
CA THR A 129 26.01 -5.43 17.43
C THR A 129 26.74 -4.11 17.63
N MET A 130 26.60 -3.16 16.70
CA MET A 130 27.17 -1.82 16.81
C MET A 130 26.36 -0.89 17.72
N LEU A 131 25.04 -1.06 17.79
CA LEU A 131 24.14 -0.15 18.50
C LEU A 131 23.98 -0.56 19.97
N GLY A 132 24.55 0.26 20.85
CA GLY A 132 24.27 0.23 22.29
C GLY A 132 23.13 1.19 22.68
N GLY A 133 22.71 1.10 23.94
CA GLY A 133 21.76 2.03 24.54
C GLY A 133 20.31 1.54 24.57
N VAL A 134 19.47 2.33 25.23
CA VAL A 134 18.04 2.08 25.42
C VAL A 134 17.25 3.31 24.98
N SER A 135 16.01 3.11 24.52
CA SER A 135 15.09 4.22 24.28
C SER A 135 14.92 5.00 25.59
N PRO A 136 15.07 6.34 25.57
CA PRO A 136 14.91 7.16 26.77
C PRO A 136 13.52 7.07 27.40
N THR A 137 12.49 6.75 26.60
CA THR A 137 11.11 6.73 27.07
C THR A 137 10.63 5.33 27.45
N LEU A 138 11.00 4.31 26.65
CA LEU A 138 10.58 2.93 26.88
C LEU A 138 11.54 2.18 27.82
N GLY A 139 12.80 2.61 27.90
CA GLY A 139 13.85 1.87 28.61
C GLY A 139 14.21 0.54 27.94
N VAL A 140 13.73 0.31 26.72
CA VAL A 140 13.94 -0.92 25.94
C VAL A 140 15.14 -0.74 25.00
N PRO A 141 15.95 -1.79 24.71
CA PRO A 141 17.11 -1.65 23.84
C PRO A 141 16.80 -1.19 22.40
N GLU A 142 17.57 -0.21 21.92
CA GLU A 142 17.38 0.39 20.57
C GLU A 142 17.66 -0.59 19.43
N TRP A 143 18.44 -1.66 19.66
CA TRP A 143 18.73 -2.65 18.62
C TRP A 143 17.48 -3.39 18.14
N ILE A 144 16.39 -3.42 18.92
CA ILE A 144 15.16 -4.16 18.59
C ILE A 144 14.53 -3.67 17.28
N ARG A 145 14.51 -2.35 17.04
CA ARG A 145 13.95 -1.78 15.79
C ARG A 145 14.69 -2.27 14.55
N PHE A 146 16.02 -2.42 14.64
CA PHE A 146 16.85 -2.95 13.57
C PHE A 146 16.72 -4.47 13.46
N GLY A 147 16.57 -5.15 14.59
CA GLY A 147 16.30 -6.59 14.64
C GLY A 147 15.01 -6.99 13.95
N PHE A 148 13.94 -6.20 14.08
CA PHE A 148 12.72 -6.42 13.29
C PHE A 148 13.01 -6.39 11.79
N LEU A 149 13.73 -5.38 11.31
CA LEU A 149 14.03 -5.26 9.89
C LEU A 149 14.97 -6.37 9.40
N GLY A 150 15.96 -6.77 10.20
CA GLY A 150 16.84 -7.91 9.90
C GLY A 150 16.09 -9.24 9.81
N ALA A 151 15.18 -9.50 10.76
CA ALA A 151 14.30 -10.66 10.70
C ALA A 151 13.36 -10.61 9.48
N GLY A 152 12.85 -9.42 9.12
CA GLY A 152 12.07 -9.19 7.91
C GLY A 152 12.85 -9.53 6.63
N GLY A 153 14.13 -9.13 6.56
CA GLY A 153 15.05 -9.51 5.48
C GLY A 153 15.18 -11.03 5.32
N ALA A 154 15.38 -11.74 6.43
CA ALA A 154 15.51 -13.19 6.41
C ALA A 154 14.19 -13.86 5.98
N LEU A 155 13.06 -13.35 6.45
CA LEU A 155 11.73 -13.84 6.07
C LEU A 155 11.43 -13.61 4.58
N ILE A 156 11.86 -12.48 4.00
CA ILE A 156 11.75 -12.22 2.56
C ILE A 156 12.44 -13.33 1.78
N LEU A 157 13.67 -13.70 2.18
CA LEU A 157 14.43 -14.76 1.50
C LEU A 157 13.75 -16.12 1.64
N VAL A 158 13.26 -16.47 2.83
CA VAL A 158 12.55 -17.74 3.08
C VAL A 158 11.27 -17.83 2.24
N VAL A 159 10.45 -16.77 2.22
CA VAL A 159 9.20 -16.74 1.46
C VAL A 159 9.48 -16.82 -0.04
N LEU A 160 10.47 -16.07 -0.54
CA LEU A 160 10.92 -16.15 -1.93
C LEU A 160 11.29 -17.59 -2.33
N LEU A 161 12.11 -18.27 -1.52
CA LEU A 161 12.54 -19.64 -1.79
C LEU A 161 11.37 -20.62 -1.78
N LEU A 162 10.56 -20.61 -0.71
CA LEU A 162 9.43 -21.54 -0.57
C LEU A 162 8.42 -21.37 -1.71
N GLN A 163 8.17 -20.14 -2.13
CA GLN A 163 7.28 -19.87 -3.24
C GLN A 163 7.84 -20.38 -4.57
N ARG A 164 9.11 -20.14 -4.88
CA ARG A 164 9.69 -20.63 -6.13
C ARG A 164 9.79 -22.14 -6.18
N ILE A 165 10.04 -22.78 -5.04
CA ILE A 165 9.98 -24.24 -4.89
C ILE A 165 8.55 -24.74 -5.14
N ALA A 166 7.54 -24.09 -4.55
CA ALA A 166 6.14 -24.43 -4.76
C ALA A 166 5.75 -24.31 -6.25
N GLU A 167 6.17 -23.24 -6.92
CA GLU A 167 5.92 -23.03 -8.36
C GLU A 167 6.72 -23.96 -9.29
N GLY A 168 7.52 -24.91 -8.76
CA GLY A 168 8.38 -25.80 -9.56
C GLY A 168 9.56 -25.11 -10.24
N LYS A 169 9.90 -23.88 -9.85
CA LYS A 169 10.94 -23.02 -10.47
C LYS A 169 12.27 -23.08 -9.71
N LEU A 170 12.74 -24.29 -9.42
CA LEU A 170 13.99 -24.52 -8.68
C LEU A 170 15.22 -23.93 -9.37
N LEU A 171 15.34 -24.13 -10.69
CA LEU A 171 16.50 -23.62 -11.43
C LEU A 171 16.54 -22.09 -11.46
N PRO A 172 15.45 -21.36 -11.82
CA PRO A 172 15.42 -19.91 -11.73
C PRO A 172 15.78 -19.35 -10.36
N VAL A 173 15.30 -19.96 -9.27
CA VAL A 173 15.58 -19.46 -7.91
C VAL A 173 17.00 -19.79 -7.46
N ALA A 174 17.54 -20.95 -7.85
CA ALA A 174 18.94 -21.28 -7.58
C ALA A 174 19.87 -20.30 -8.30
N LEU A 175 19.55 -19.93 -9.55
CA LEU A 175 20.29 -18.94 -10.32
C LEU A 175 20.19 -17.55 -9.68
N SER A 176 18.99 -17.09 -9.30
CA SER A 176 18.85 -15.77 -8.67
C SER A 176 19.53 -15.71 -7.30
N LEU A 177 19.51 -16.80 -6.53
CA LEU A 177 20.24 -16.91 -5.27
C LEU A 177 21.76 -16.90 -5.50
N ALA A 178 22.27 -17.70 -6.44
CA ALA A 178 23.69 -17.75 -6.74
C ALA A 178 24.22 -16.39 -7.21
N VAL A 179 23.51 -15.74 -8.14
CA VAL A 179 23.88 -14.40 -8.63
C VAL A 179 23.74 -13.35 -7.51
N GLY A 180 22.64 -13.36 -6.75
CA GLY A 180 22.43 -12.41 -5.66
C GLY A 180 23.49 -12.51 -4.56
N VAL A 181 23.85 -13.73 -4.15
CA VAL A 181 24.91 -13.98 -3.16
C VAL A 181 26.29 -13.62 -3.72
N ALA A 182 26.57 -13.96 -4.99
CA ALA A 182 27.83 -13.59 -5.63
C ALA A 182 28.00 -12.07 -5.74
N LEU A 183 26.93 -11.35 -6.11
CA LEU A 183 26.92 -9.88 -6.12
C LEU A 183 27.09 -9.33 -4.71
N TYR A 184 26.36 -9.85 -3.73
CA TYR A 184 26.48 -9.40 -2.34
C TYR A 184 27.92 -9.53 -1.83
N ALA A 185 28.54 -10.69 -1.99
CA ALA A 185 29.91 -10.94 -1.54
C ALA A 185 30.98 -10.23 -2.40
N GLY A 186 30.71 -10.04 -3.70
CA GLY A 186 31.70 -9.49 -4.64
C GLY A 186 31.77 -7.96 -4.65
N ILE A 187 30.63 -7.26 -4.52
CA ILE A 187 30.56 -5.80 -4.65
C ILE A 187 31.54 -5.04 -3.73
N PRO A 188 31.72 -5.40 -2.45
CA PRO A 188 32.69 -4.73 -1.58
C PRO A 188 34.15 -4.83 -2.04
N HIS A 189 34.47 -5.77 -2.92
CA HIS A 189 35.82 -6.02 -3.45
C HIS A 189 36.02 -5.46 -4.87
N VAL A 190 34.97 -4.92 -5.47
CA VAL A 190 35.02 -4.32 -6.80
C VAL A 190 35.07 -2.81 -6.63
N ALA A 191 36.04 -2.17 -7.27
CA ALA A 191 36.10 -0.71 -7.40
C ALA A 191 36.21 -0.36 -8.88
N LEU A 192 35.18 0.29 -9.40
CA LEU A 192 35.11 0.80 -10.76
C LEU A 192 35.32 2.31 -10.73
N ASP A 193 36.48 2.74 -11.20
CA ASP A 193 36.78 4.16 -11.39
C ASP A 193 36.08 4.65 -12.66
N LEU A 194 34.89 5.24 -12.46
CA LEU A 194 34.12 5.91 -13.51
C LEU A 194 33.91 7.38 -13.13
N ASP A 195 33.94 8.28 -14.11
CA ASP A 195 33.87 9.73 -13.90
C ASP A 195 32.50 10.24 -13.42
N TRP A 196 31.51 9.35 -13.27
CA TRP A 196 30.13 9.74 -12.95
C TRP A 196 29.86 9.65 -11.45
N PRO A 197 29.07 10.57 -10.87
CA PRO A 197 28.69 10.50 -9.46
C PRO A 197 27.96 9.19 -9.10
N PRO A 198 28.21 8.61 -7.91
CA PRO A 198 27.52 7.41 -7.42
C PRO A 198 25.98 7.52 -7.49
N SER A 199 25.42 8.72 -7.27
CA SER A 199 23.97 8.95 -7.33
C SER A 199 23.36 8.64 -8.71
N ILE A 200 24.12 8.84 -9.81
CA ILE A 200 23.66 8.49 -11.15
C ILE A 200 23.58 6.97 -11.30
N PHE A 201 24.61 6.26 -10.86
CA PHE A 201 24.62 4.79 -10.88
C PHE A 201 23.50 4.20 -10.03
N LEU A 202 23.24 4.75 -8.85
CA LEU A 202 22.08 4.37 -8.03
C LEU A 202 20.77 4.51 -8.82
N GLY A 203 20.57 5.66 -9.49
CA GLY A 203 19.39 5.90 -10.33
C GLY A 203 19.27 4.90 -11.49
N LEU A 204 20.37 4.60 -12.18
CA LEU A 204 20.41 3.63 -13.28
C LEU A 204 20.11 2.21 -12.81
N ILE A 205 20.73 1.77 -11.71
CA ILE A 205 20.53 0.42 -11.16
C ILE A 205 19.09 0.26 -10.64
N ALA A 206 18.55 1.27 -9.94
CA ALA A 206 17.17 1.27 -9.51
C ALA A 206 16.21 1.23 -10.72
N ALA A 207 16.49 2.00 -11.77
CA ALA A 207 15.71 1.97 -13.01
C ALA A 207 15.74 0.58 -13.67
N ILE A 208 16.90 -0.08 -13.73
CA ILE A 208 17.02 -1.47 -14.20
C ILE A 208 16.13 -2.38 -13.35
N GLY A 209 16.19 -2.29 -12.02
CA GLY A 209 15.34 -3.07 -11.13
C GLY A 209 13.85 -2.87 -11.42
N LEU A 210 13.41 -1.62 -11.60
CA LEU A 210 12.02 -1.29 -11.93
C LEU A 210 11.59 -1.83 -13.31
N LEU A 211 12.46 -1.72 -14.33
CA LEU A 211 12.21 -2.26 -15.67
C LEU A 211 12.09 -3.79 -15.69
N LEU A 212 12.81 -4.47 -14.80
CA LEU A 212 12.70 -5.92 -14.57
C LEU A 212 11.45 -6.29 -13.75
N ALA A 213 10.65 -5.32 -13.34
CA ALA A 213 9.54 -5.48 -12.41
C ALA A 213 9.98 -6.04 -11.05
N ALA A 214 11.15 -5.64 -10.54
CA ALA A 214 11.47 -5.82 -9.12
C ALA A 214 10.54 -4.95 -8.27
N PRO A 215 10.16 -5.38 -7.05
CA PRO A 215 9.40 -4.53 -6.14
C PRO A 215 10.17 -3.25 -5.85
N LEU A 216 9.48 -2.10 -5.86
CA LEU A 216 10.13 -0.79 -5.77
C LEU A 216 11.12 -0.66 -4.59
N PRO A 217 10.79 -1.05 -3.35
CA PRO A 217 11.76 -0.96 -2.24
C PRO A 217 13.02 -1.79 -2.46
N HIS A 218 12.89 -2.96 -3.10
CA HIS A 218 14.01 -3.87 -3.35
C HIS A 218 14.91 -3.34 -4.49
N ALA A 219 14.32 -2.67 -5.48
CA ALA A 219 15.08 -1.99 -6.52
C ALA A 219 16.01 -0.92 -5.93
N PHE A 220 15.50 -0.09 -5.01
CA PHE A 220 16.28 0.96 -4.36
C PHE A 220 17.29 0.44 -3.34
N LEU A 221 16.94 -0.57 -2.53
CA LEU A 221 17.87 -1.18 -1.57
C LEU A 221 19.07 -1.83 -2.26
N ALA A 222 18.82 -2.66 -3.28
CA ALA A 222 19.90 -3.28 -4.04
C ALA A 222 20.73 -2.22 -4.78
N ALA A 223 20.12 -1.17 -5.34
CA ALA A 223 20.85 -0.08 -5.98
C ALA A 223 21.76 0.67 -4.99
N ALA A 224 21.28 0.93 -3.77
CA ALA A 224 22.07 1.58 -2.72
C ALA A 224 23.28 0.75 -2.27
N TYR A 225 23.24 -0.58 -2.43
CA TYR A 225 24.36 -1.46 -2.14
C TYR A 225 25.32 -1.59 -3.32
N VAL A 226 24.80 -1.85 -4.53
CA VAL A 226 25.63 -2.05 -5.73
C VAL A 226 26.46 -0.81 -6.06
N VAL A 227 25.98 0.39 -5.69
CA VAL A 227 26.71 1.64 -5.89
C VAL A 227 28.03 1.75 -5.11
N ILE A 228 28.27 0.88 -4.11
CA ILE A 228 29.56 0.76 -3.42
C ILE A 228 30.68 0.47 -4.42
N ALA A 229 30.42 -0.38 -5.41
CA ALA A 229 31.39 -0.69 -6.47
C ALA A 229 31.72 0.51 -7.38
N PHE A 230 30.94 1.58 -7.31
CA PHE A 230 31.09 2.80 -8.11
C PHE A 230 31.57 3.99 -7.26
N GLY A 231 32.29 3.73 -6.17
CA GLY A 231 32.93 4.75 -5.35
C GLY A 231 32.06 5.32 -4.22
N SER A 232 30.92 4.70 -3.89
CA SER A 232 30.16 5.07 -2.70
C SER A 232 30.84 4.54 -1.43
N SER A 233 30.98 5.42 -0.42
CA SER A 233 31.55 5.08 0.88
C SER A 233 30.49 4.67 1.93
N LEU A 234 29.23 4.46 1.51
CA LEU A 234 28.15 4.06 2.41
C LEU A 234 28.33 2.60 2.84
N PRO A 235 28.65 2.32 4.12
CA PRO A 235 28.71 0.95 4.60
C PRO A 235 27.30 0.35 4.67
N GLU A 236 27.18 -0.97 4.62
CA GLU A 236 25.90 -1.68 4.65
C GLU A 236 25.03 -1.30 5.88
N PRO A 237 25.57 -1.19 7.11
CA PRO A 237 24.87 -0.63 8.26
C PRO A 237 24.28 0.77 8.03
N ALA A 238 24.91 1.63 7.22
CA ALA A 238 24.35 2.94 6.93
C ALA A 238 23.11 2.85 6.04
N ILE A 239 23.08 1.90 5.10
CA ILE A 239 21.92 1.65 4.22
C ILE A 239 20.72 1.19 5.06
N VAL A 240 20.92 0.20 5.93
CA VAL A 240 19.86 -0.29 6.81
C VAL A 240 19.45 0.78 7.83
N SER A 241 20.39 1.55 8.37
CA SER A 241 20.09 2.66 9.28
C SER A 241 19.25 3.77 8.63
N ALA A 242 19.60 4.15 7.40
CA ALA A 242 18.82 5.11 6.62
C ALA A 242 17.41 4.57 6.31
N THR A 243 17.30 3.27 6.01
CA THR A 243 16.01 2.59 5.76
C THR A 243 15.13 2.65 7.01
N VAL A 244 15.63 2.22 8.17
CA VAL A 244 14.90 2.29 9.44
C VAL A 244 14.52 3.73 9.77
N THR A 245 15.43 4.69 9.60
CA THR A 245 15.16 6.11 9.86
C THR A 245 14.05 6.67 8.96
N GLY A 246 14.00 6.24 7.70
CA GLY A 246 12.97 6.65 6.74
C GLY A 246 11.58 6.13 7.11
N ILE A 247 11.48 4.88 7.55
CA ILE A 247 10.21 4.28 7.97
C ILE A 247 9.82 4.61 9.42
N SER A 248 10.76 5.05 10.24
CA SER A 248 10.57 5.39 11.66
C SER A 248 10.03 6.81 11.85
N LYS A 249 9.00 7.19 11.08
CA LYS A 249 8.36 8.50 11.17
C LYS A 249 6.97 8.32 11.77
N PHE A 250 6.71 8.96 12.91
CA PHE A 250 5.42 8.85 13.58
C PHE A 250 4.25 9.17 12.65
N LEU A 251 4.40 10.15 11.76
CA LEU A 251 3.39 10.52 10.76
C LEU A 251 2.97 9.35 9.84
N LEU A 252 3.86 8.40 9.55
CA LEU A 252 3.57 7.25 8.68
C LEU A 252 2.67 6.20 9.34
N LEU A 253 2.46 6.24 10.66
CA LEU A 253 1.47 5.38 11.33
C LEU A 253 0.04 5.63 10.84
N ALA A 254 -0.23 6.80 10.26
CA ALA A 254 -1.52 7.09 9.65
C ALA A 254 -1.82 6.18 8.44
N ILE A 255 -0.79 5.74 7.71
CA ILE A 255 -0.93 4.90 6.50
C ILE A 255 -1.67 3.59 6.79
N PRO A 256 -1.22 2.73 7.72
CA PRO A 256 -1.92 1.48 8.00
C PRO A 256 -3.32 1.71 8.58
N PHE A 257 -3.57 2.79 9.32
CA PHE A 257 -4.91 3.11 9.81
C PHE A 257 -5.87 3.55 8.69
N PHE A 258 -5.40 4.35 7.73
CA PHE A 258 -6.19 4.71 6.56
C PHE A 258 -6.49 3.51 5.66
N LEU A 259 -5.50 2.62 5.46
CA LEU A 259 -5.72 1.35 4.76
C LEU A 259 -6.74 0.46 5.50
N LEU A 260 -6.65 0.39 6.84
CA LEU A 260 -7.60 -0.33 7.67
C LEU A 260 -9.01 0.28 7.55
N ALA A 261 -9.13 1.60 7.62
CA ALA A 261 -10.40 2.31 7.46
C ALA A 261 -11.04 2.02 6.10
N GLY A 262 -10.29 2.08 4.99
CA GLY A 262 -10.79 1.73 3.66
C GLY A 262 -11.23 0.27 3.52
N GLY A 263 -10.45 -0.64 4.10
CA GLY A 263 -10.79 -2.07 4.16
C GLY A 263 -12.07 -2.33 4.93
N LEU A 264 -12.21 -1.74 6.12
CA LEU A 264 -13.42 -1.83 6.96
C LEU A 264 -14.64 -1.16 6.29
N LEU A 265 -14.45 -0.07 5.56
CA LEU A 265 -15.52 0.63 4.85
C LEU A 265 -16.11 -0.24 3.74
N THR A 266 -15.24 -0.99 3.06
CA THR A 266 -15.63 -1.99 2.07
C THR A 266 -16.33 -3.18 2.75
N ALA A 267 -15.72 -3.75 3.79
CA ALA A 267 -16.24 -4.93 4.48
C ALA A 267 -17.55 -4.70 5.24
N SER A 268 -17.82 -3.45 5.67
CA SER A 268 -19.06 -3.06 6.34
C SER A 268 -20.25 -2.90 5.38
N GLY A 269 -20.01 -2.82 4.07
CA GLY A 269 -21.05 -2.52 3.09
C GLY A 269 -21.45 -1.04 3.05
N VAL A 270 -20.87 -0.18 3.89
CA VAL A 270 -21.08 1.29 3.86
C VAL A 270 -20.59 1.86 2.53
N ALA A 271 -19.52 1.30 1.94
CA ALA A 271 -19.09 1.66 0.59
C ALA A 271 -20.21 1.51 -0.46
N ASN A 272 -21.16 0.56 -0.29
CA ASN A 272 -22.31 0.43 -1.19
C ASN A 272 -23.32 1.58 -1.06
N GLN A 273 -23.38 2.25 0.10
CA GLN A 273 -24.19 3.46 0.28
C GLN A 273 -23.62 4.61 -0.56
N LEU A 274 -22.29 4.74 -0.65
CA LEU A 274 -21.62 5.68 -1.56
C LEU A 274 -21.97 5.40 -3.02
N VAL A 275 -21.96 4.12 -3.44
CA VAL A 275 -22.37 3.71 -4.79
C VAL A 275 -23.80 4.14 -5.09
N ARG A 276 -24.75 3.84 -4.18
CA ARG A 276 -26.16 4.21 -4.34
C ARG A 276 -26.36 5.72 -4.43
N PHE A 277 -25.63 6.48 -3.63
CA PHE A 277 -25.66 7.93 -3.67
C PHE A 277 -25.11 8.46 -5.00
N ALA A 278 -23.94 7.99 -5.43
CA ALA A 278 -23.34 8.38 -6.69
C ALA A 278 -24.26 8.05 -7.89
N ALA A 279 -24.85 6.84 -7.91
CA ALA A 279 -25.77 6.42 -8.96
C ALA A 279 -27.00 7.32 -9.04
N ALA A 280 -27.58 7.70 -7.90
CA ALA A 280 -28.72 8.60 -7.84
C ALA A 280 -28.40 10.01 -8.39
N MET A 281 -27.15 10.45 -8.24
CA MET A 281 -26.69 11.77 -8.67
C MET A 281 -26.33 11.84 -10.15
N VAL A 282 -25.59 10.85 -10.68
CA VAL A 282 -25.03 10.93 -12.05
C VAL A 282 -25.38 9.75 -12.96
N GLY A 283 -26.01 8.70 -12.44
CA GLY A 283 -26.32 7.48 -13.22
C GLY A 283 -27.23 7.71 -14.43
N HIS A 284 -28.05 8.75 -14.39
CA HIS A 284 -28.96 9.14 -15.47
C HIS A 284 -28.32 9.96 -16.58
N ARG A 285 -27.05 10.33 -16.43
CA ARG A 285 -26.30 11.05 -17.46
C ARG A 285 -25.70 10.07 -18.46
N ARG A 286 -25.24 10.60 -19.59
CA ARG A 286 -24.43 9.84 -20.55
C ARG A 286 -23.22 9.23 -19.85
N ALA A 287 -22.91 7.97 -20.18
CA ALA A 287 -21.89 7.16 -19.50
C ALA A 287 -22.16 6.99 -17.99
N GLY A 288 -23.43 6.98 -17.59
CA GLY A 288 -23.86 7.09 -16.19
C GLY A 288 -23.23 6.08 -15.24
N LEU A 289 -22.98 4.83 -15.68
CA LEU A 289 -22.32 3.82 -14.86
C LEU A 289 -20.84 4.17 -14.61
N ALA A 290 -20.10 4.56 -15.65
CA ALA A 290 -18.72 5.03 -15.50
C ALA A 290 -18.61 6.33 -14.69
N GLN A 291 -19.56 7.26 -14.86
CA GLN A 291 -19.66 8.46 -14.03
C GLN A 291 -19.96 8.12 -12.56
N THR A 292 -20.76 7.08 -12.32
CA THR A 292 -21.03 6.56 -10.98
C THR A 292 -19.77 5.96 -10.37
N THR A 293 -18.96 5.22 -11.13
CA THR A 293 -17.65 4.72 -10.69
C THR A 293 -16.73 5.87 -10.29
N LEU A 294 -16.61 6.90 -11.14
CA LEU A 294 -15.81 8.09 -10.85
C LEU A 294 -16.29 8.81 -9.58
N LEU A 295 -17.58 9.11 -9.47
CA LEU A 295 -18.10 9.84 -8.31
C LEU A 295 -17.97 9.01 -7.03
N THR A 296 -18.20 7.70 -7.09
CA THR A 296 -17.97 6.82 -5.94
C THR A 296 -16.50 6.80 -5.54
N SER A 297 -15.59 6.75 -6.52
CA SER A 297 -14.15 6.79 -6.28
C SER A 297 -13.74 8.10 -5.59
N VAL A 298 -14.24 9.26 -6.05
CA VAL A 298 -14.04 10.57 -5.39
C VAL A 298 -14.49 10.56 -3.93
N LEU A 299 -15.66 9.98 -3.66
CA LEU A 299 -16.20 9.89 -2.30
C LEU A 299 -15.40 8.92 -1.42
N PHE A 300 -14.96 7.80 -1.99
CA PHE A 300 -14.13 6.80 -1.30
C PHE A 300 -12.74 7.34 -0.99
N SER A 301 -12.15 8.12 -1.90
CA SER A 301 -10.89 8.84 -1.65
C SER A 301 -10.98 9.73 -0.43
N GLY A 302 -12.12 10.41 -0.27
CA GLY A 302 -12.48 11.20 0.90
C GLY A 302 -12.45 10.45 2.24
N ALA A 303 -12.45 9.11 2.23
CA ALA A 303 -12.49 8.28 3.42
C ALA A 303 -11.21 7.48 3.66
N SER A 304 -10.60 6.92 2.60
CA SER A 304 -9.50 5.95 2.69
C SER A 304 -8.14 6.52 2.25
N GLY A 305 -8.10 7.42 1.25
CA GLY A 305 -6.84 7.95 0.73
C GLY A 305 -5.87 6.95 0.13
N SER A 306 -6.37 5.78 -0.27
CA SER A 306 -5.58 4.68 -0.82
C SER A 306 -6.07 4.25 -2.18
N SER A 307 -5.25 4.50 -3.21
CA SER A 307 -5.51 4.06 -4.57
C SER A 307 -5.65 2.56 -4.69
N VAL A 308 -4.90 1.79 -3.90
CA VAL A 308 -4.95 0.33 -3.95
C VAL A 308 -6.24 -0.20 -3.35
N ALA A 309 -6.69 0.38 -2.23
CA ALA A 309 -7.96 0.01 -1.62
C ALA A 309 -9.15 0.36 -2.54
N ASN A 310 -9.13 1.55 -3.15
CA ASN A 310 -10.18 1.97 -4.08
C ASN A 310 -10.19 1.11 -5.36
N ALA A 311 -9.01 0.76 -5.91
CA ALA A 311 -8.91 -0.12 -7.07
C ALA A 311 -9.43 -1.53 -6.76
N ALA A 312 -9.11 -2.09 -5.60
CA ALA A 312 -9.63 -3.40 -5.17
C ALA A 312 -11.15 -3.38 -4.96
N PHE A 313 -11.68 -2.33 -4.34
CA PHE A 313 -13.12 -2.10 -4.20
C PHE A 313 -13.79 -1.96 -5.57
N GLY A 314 -13.20 -1.17 -6.47
CA GLY A 314 -13.73 -0.96 -7.81
C GLY A 314 -13.70 -2.20 -8.68
N ALA A 315 -12.63 -3.00 -8.60
CA ALA A 315 -12.51 -4.27 -9.31
C ALA A 315 -13.57 -5.29 -8.85
N SER A 316 -13.87 -5.34 -7.55
CA SER A 316 -14.88 -6.26 -7.02
C SER A 316 -16.32 -5.77 -7.20
N THR A 317 -16.55 -4.45 -7.18
CA THR A 317 -17.90 -3.86 -7.15
C THR A 317 -18.35 -3.31 -8.50
N PHE A 318 -17.48 -2.58 -9.21
CA PHE A 318 -17.83 -1.92 -10.47
C PHE A 318 -17.50 -2.73 -11.70
N GLN A 319 -16.40 -3.48 -11.70
CA GLN A 319 -15.99 -4.24 -12.90
C GLN A 319 -17.07 -5.21 -13.39
N PRO A 320 -17.73 -6.02 -12.53
CA PRO A 320 -18.76 -6.95 -13.00
C PRO A 320 -19.96 -6.21 -13.62
N GLU A 321 -20.40 -5.11 -13.00
CA GLU A 321 -21.52 -4.31 -13.49
C GLU A 321 -21.18 -3.57 -14.78
N LEU A 322 -19.97 -3.00 -14.89
CA LEU A 322 -19.49 -2.37 -16.13
C LEU A 322 -19.49 -3.39 -17.28
N VAL A 323 -18.91 -4.59 -17.08
CA VAL A 323 -18.87 -5.61 -18.14
C VAL A 323 -20.28 -6.07 -18.53
N LYS A 324 -21.17 -6.28 -17.55
CA LYS A 324 -22.58 -6.65 -17.78
C LYS A 324 -23.34 -5.60 -18.59
N HIS A 325 -22.99 -4.32 -18.44
CA HIS A 325 -23.55 -3.21 -19.20
C HIS A 325 -22.79 -2.93 -20.52
N GLY A 326 -21.95 -3.85 -21.00
CA GLY A 326 -21.35 -3.79 -22.33
C GLY A 326 -20.01 -3.04 -22.40
N TYR A 327 -19.40 -2.67 -21.28
CA TYR A 327 -18.02 -2.20 -21.29
C TYR A 327 -17.06 -3.37 -21.56
N ARG A 328 -16.09 -3.17 -22.46
CA ARG A 328 -15.01 -4.16 -22.64
C ARG A 328 -14.25 -4.33 -21.31
N PRO A 329 -13.82 -5.54 -20.92
CA PRO A 329 -13.08 -5.75 -19.67
C PRO A 329 -11.87 -4.83 -19.50
N ALA A 330 -11.10 -4.60 -20.57
CA ALA A 330 -9.99 -3.66 -20.57
C ALA A 330 -10.42 -2.20 -20.33
N GLN A 331 -11.58 -1.79 -20.86
CA GLN A 331 -12.12 -0.44 -20.65
C GLN A 331 -12.65 -0.29 -19.21
N ALA A 332 -13.32 -1.30 -18.67
CA ALA A 332 -13.75 -1.31 -17.27
C ALA A 332 -12.56 -1.19 -16.32
N ALA A 333 -11.50 -1.99 -16.56
CA ALA A 333 -10.25 -1.92 -15.81
C ALA A 333 -9.57 -0.54 -15.93
N ALA A 334 -9.55 0.05 -17.13
CA ALA A 334 -8.99 1.39 -17.34
C ALA A 334 -9.76 2.46 -16.55
N ILE A 335 -11.10 2.44 -16.55
CA ILE A 335 -11.93 3.38 -15.78
C ILE A 335 -11.64 3.23 -14.28
N ILE A 336 -11.62 2.00 -13.76
CA ILE A 336 -11.34 1.75 -12.34
C ILE A 336 -9.93 2.20 -11.98
N ALA A 337 -8.93 1.88 -12.79
CA ALA A 337 -7.55 2.28 -12.57
C ALA A 337 -7.40 3.80 -12.57
N SER A 338 -7.93 4.49 -13.59
CA SER A 338 -7.81 5.96 -13.72
C SER A 338 -8.55 6.71 -12.61
N THR A 339 -9.72 6.23 -12.19
CA THR A 339 -10.49 6.86 -11.10
C THR A 339 -9.80 6.66 -9.75
N SER A 340 -9.24 5.48 -9.49
CA SER A 340 -8.52 5.17 -8.24
C SER A 340 -7.21 5.97 -8.06
N VAL A 341 -6.69 6.63 -9.10
CA VAL A 341 -5.55 7.55 -8.95
C VAL A 341 -5.93 8.79 -8.14
N LEU A 342 -7.22 9.15 -8.10
CA LEU A 342 -7.71 10.32 -7.36
C LEU A 342 -7.43 10.22 -5.86
N ASP A 343 -7.33 9.02 -5.29
CA ASP A 343 -6.98 8.80 -3.88
C ASP A 343 -5.61 9.35 -3.49
N ASN A 344 -4.68 9.49 -4.45
CA ASN A 344 -3.37 10.09 -4.19
C ASN A 344 -3.44 11.62 -4.09
N VAL A 345 -4.55 12.25 -4.45
CA VAL A 345 -4.68 13.71 -4.56
C VAL A 345 -5.84 14.24 -3.71
N ILE A 346 -6.99 13.54 -3.68
CA ILE A 346 -8.15 13.91 -2.89
C ILE A 346 -7.89 13.53 -1.41
N PRO A 347 -8.00 14.47 -0.46
CA PRO A 347 -7.80 14.22 0.97
C PRO A 347 -8.78 13.20 1.58
N PRO A 348 -8.36 12.38 2.57
CA PRO A 348 -6.98 12.15 3.00
C PRO A 348 -6.16 11.47 1.90
N SER A 349 -4.86 11.74 1.77
CA SER A 349 -4.02 11.11 0.74
C SER A 349 -2.75 10.57 1.37
N ILE A 350 -2.52 9.25 1.22
CA ILE A 350 -1.29 8.59 1.68
C ILE A 350 -0.06 9.18 0.97
N ALA A 351 -0.19 9.51 -0.33
CA ALA A 351 0.90 10.11 -1.09
C ALA A 351 1.34 11.47 -0.52
N PHE A 352 0.39 12.28 -0.04
CA PHE A 352 0.74 13.53 0.65
C PHE A 352 1.40 13.31 2.00
N LEU A 353 1.08 12.23 2.72
CA LEU A 353 1.80 11.92 3.96
C LEU A 353 3.26 11.58 3.68
N ILE A 354 3.52 10.76 2.66
CA ILE A 354 4.89 10.45 2.23
C ILE A 354 5.61 11.74 1.80
N LEU A 355 4.97 12.57 0.97
CA LEU A 355 5.52 13.85 0.54
C LEU A 355 5.83 14.77 1.74
N ALA A 356 4.90 14.91 2.67
CA ALA A 356 5.06 15.72 3.89
C ALA A 356 6.25 15.22 4.72
N THR A 357 6.39 13.90 4.90
CA THR A 357 7.55 13.34 5.63
C THR A 357 8.88 13.56 4.92
N ALA A 358 8.89 13.56 3.58
CA ALA A 358 10.11 13.73 2.79
C ALA A 358 10.54 15.20 2.66
N THR A 359 9.57 16.14 2.64
CA THR A 359 9.80 17.56 2.33
C THR A 359 9.56 18.49 3.52
N ASN A 360 9.12 17.97 4.66
CA ASN A 360 8.66 18.73 5.84
C ASN A 360 7.56 19.76 5.53
N LEU A 361 6.78 19.55 4.46
CA LEU A 361 5.61 20.37 4.15
C LEU A 361 4.47 20.10 5.14
N SER A 362 3.67 21.13 5.42
CA SER A 362 2.47 21.01 6.26
C SER A 362 1.43 20.11 5.60
N VAL A 363 1.03 19.04 6.31
CA VAL A 363 -0.04 18.14 5.88
C VAL A 363 -1.33 18.93 5.64
N GLY A 364 -1.71 19.81 6.56
CA GLY A 364 -2.94 20.60 6.42
C GLY A 364 -2.97 21.45 5.14
N SER A 365 -1.84 22.03 4.73
CA SER A 365 -1.73 22.79 3.47
C SER A 365 -1.84 21.88 2.25
N LEU A 366 -1.20 20.71 2.29
CA LEU A 366 -1.30 19.70 1.23
C LEU A 366 -2.75 19.20 1.07
N LEU A 367 -3.50 19.03 2.17
CA LEU A 367 -4.91 18.63 2.09
C LEU A 367 -5.76 19.71 1.40
N VAL A 368 -5.56 20.99 1.69
CA VAL A 368 -6.30 22.08 1.03
C VAL A 368 -5.96 22.16 -0.47
N GLY A 369 -4.67 22.11 -0.82
CA GLY A 369 -4.23 22.10 -2.21
C GLY A 369 -4.74 20.87 -2.96
N GLY A 370 -4.70 19.71 -2.31
CA GLY A 370 -5.23 18.44 -2.78
C GLY A 370 -6.71 18.45 -3.07
N PHE A 371 -7.51 19.11 -2.24
CA PHE A 371 -8.95 19.25 -2.48
C PHE A 371 -9.24 19.96 -3.81
N PHE A 372 -8.52 21.05 -4.09
CA PHE A 372 -8.67 21.79 -5.35
C PHE A 372 -8.12 20.99 -6.55
N ALA A 373 -6.90 20.47 -6.43
CA ALA A 373 -6.25 19.70 -7.50
C ALA A 373 -7.04 18.42 -7.83
N GLY A 374 -7.50 17.70 -6.81
CA GLY A 374 -8.29 16.48 -6.95
C GLY A 374 -9.67 16.76 -7.54
N GLY A 375 -10.31 17.87 -7.17
CA GLY A 375 -11.55 18.32 -7.79
C GLY A 375 -11.38 18.61 -9.29
N LEU A 376 -10.31 19.31 -9.66
CA LEU A 376 -9.97 19.58 -11.06
C LEU A 376 -9.73 18.26 -11.83
N MET A 377 -8.94 17.35 -11.27
CA MET A 377 -8.68 16.04 -11.86
C MET A 377 -9.97 15.22 -12.05
N ALA A 378 -10.87 15.24 -11.05
CA ALA A 378 -12.16 14.57 -11.14
C ALA A 378 -13.03 15.16 -12.25
N ILE A 379 -13.05 16.48 -12.42
CA ILE A 379 -13.75 17.14 -13.54
C ILE A 379 -13.15 16.74 -14.88
N CYS A 380 -11.81 16.79 -15.01
CA CYS A 380 -11.13 16.36 -16.24
C CYS A 380 -11.46 14.90 -16.58
N LEU A 381 -11.48 14.01 -15.60
CA LEU A 381 -11.81 12.61 -15.80
C LEU A 381 -13.30 12.40 -16.13
N ALA A 382 -14.20 13.19 -15.53
CA ALA A 382 -15.62 13.18 -15.86
C ALA A 382 -15.85 13.59 -17.33
N VAL A 383 -15.15 14.63 -17.79
CA VAL A 383 -15.18 15.07 -19.19
C VAL A 383 -14.62 13.99 -20.11
N ALA A 384 -13.46 13.41 -19.76
CA ALA A 384 -12.85 12.34 -20.55
C ALA A 384 -13.79 11.12 -20.69
N ILE A 385 -14.43 10.68 -19.60
CA ILE A 385 -15.42 9.60 -19.62
C ILE A 385 -16.61 9.97 -20.51
N HIS A 386 -17.11 11.21 -20.41
CA HIS A 386 -18.24 11.67 -21.21
C HIS A 386 -17.95 11.66 -22.71
N LEU A 387 -16.73 12.05 -23.10
CA LEU A 387 -16.31 12.09 -24.50
C LEU A 387 -16.00 10.70 -25.06
N THR A 388 -15.38 9.83 -24.27
CA THR A 388 -14.92 8.50 -24.73
C THR A 388 -16.00 7.42 -24.69
N VAL A 389 -17.06 7.59 -23.89
CA VAL A 389 -18.14 6.62 -23.75
C VAL A 389 -19.43 7.16 -24.39
N SER A 390 -19.81 6.59 -25.53
CA SER A 390 -20.98 7.03 -26.33
C SER A 390 -22.16 6.07 -26.34
N GLU A 391 -21.95 4.75 -26.26
CA GLU A 391 -22.95 3.74 -26.64
C GLU A 391 -23.69 3.06 -25.46
N GLN A 392 -23.72 3.70 -24.29
CA GLN A 392 -24.23 3.09 -23.06
C GLN A 392 -25.63 3.63 -22.69
N VAL A 393 -26.56 2.72 -22.40
CA VAL A 393 -27.91 3.08 -21.92
C VAL A 393 -27.81 3.70 -20.52
N PRO A 394 -28.24 4.96 -20.31
CA PRO A 394 -28.22 5.59 -19.00
C PRO A 394 -29.12 4.87 -18.01
N LEU A 395 -28.79 4.93 -16.71
CA LEU A 395 -29.68 4.44 -15.67
C LEU A 395 -30.94 5.34 -15.58
N PRO A 396 -32.08 4.80 -15.10
CA PRO A 396 -33.26 5.62 -14.85
C PRO A 396 -32.96 6.79 -13.92
N ARG A 397 -33.57 7.96 -14.18
CA ARG A 397 -33.39 9.14 -13.34
C ARG A 397 -34.00 8.92 -11.96
N ALA A 398 -33.17 9.00 -10.93
CA ALA A 398 -33.64 8.96 -9.55
C ALA A 398 -34.46 10.20 -9.19
N ASN A 399 -35.60 9.98 -8.53
CA ASN A 399 -36.50 11.03 -8.04
C ASN A 399 -35.89 11.79 -6.86
N ALA A 400 -36.38 13.01 -6.57
CA ALA A 400 -35.85 13.85 -5.49
C ALA A 400 -35.83 13.14 -4.13
N ARG A 401 -36.89 12.38 -3.81
CA ARG A 401 -36.97 11.55 -2.60
C ARG A 401 -35.87 10.50 -2.52
N GLN A 402 -35.59 9.81 -3.63
CA GLN A 402 -34.54 8.79 -3.70
C GLN A 402 -33.15 9.41 -3.52
N ARG A 403 -32.90 10.57 -4.14
CA ARG A 403 -31.64 11.31 -3.97
C ARG A 403 -31.43 11.72 -2.52
N TRP A 404 -32.46 12.26 -1.87
CA TRP A 404 -32.40 12.64 -0.46
C TRP A 404 -32.16 11.43 0.45
N GLN A 405 -32.90 10.34 0.24
CA GLN A 405 -32.71 9.10 1.00
C GLN A 405 -31.28 8.55 0.85
N SER A 406 -30.75 8.49 -0.38
CA SER A 406 -29.37 8.05 -0.60
C SER A 406 -28.34 9.00 0.01
N ALA A 407 -28.61 10.32 0.02
CA ALA A 407 -27.72 11.30 0.65
C ALA A 407 -27.64 11.08 2.16
N VAL A 408 -28.80 10.89 2.82
CA VAL A 408 -28.87 10.60 4.26
C VAL A 408 -28.18 9.28 4.58
N GLN A 409 -28.40 8.24 3.77
CA GLN A 409 -27.72 6.96 3.95
C GLN A 409 -26.20 7.05 3.78
N ALA A 410 -25.69 7.99 2.97
CA ALA A 410 -24.25 8.16 2.76
C ALA A 410 -23.58 9.03 3.84
N ILE A 411 -24.33 9.70 4.72
CA ILE A 411 -23.78 10.54 5.81
C ILE A 411 -22.68 9.85 6.62
N PRO A 412 -22.81 8.58 7.04
CA PRO A 412 -21.76 7.91 7.78
C PRO A 412 -20.42 7.87 7.03
N ALA A 413 -20.45 7.62 5.72
CA ALA A 413 -19.24 7.62 4.91
C ALA A 413 -18.62 9.03 4.76
N PHE A 414 -19.44 10.07 4.62
CA PHE A 414 -18.97 11.46 4.63
C PHE A 414 -18.35 11.87 5.98
N GLY A 415 -18.83 11.26 7.07
CA GLY A 415 -18.30 11.46 8.42
C GLY A 415 -16.80 11.22 8.51
N LEU A 416 -16.26 10.21 7.80
CA LEU A 416 -14.81 9.97 7.77
C LEU A 416 -14.03 11.17 7.23
N GLY A 417 -14.42 11.68 6.06
CA GLY A 417 -13.74 12.82 5.45
C GLY A 417 -13.82 14.08 6.31
N ILE A 418 -14.95 14.29 6.99
CA ILE A 418 -15.12 15.40 7.93
C ILE A 418 -14.18 15.23 9.13
N ILE A 419 -14.18 14.07 9.80
CA ILE A 419 -13.31 13.79 10.95
C ILE A 419 -11.86 14.09 10.61
N VAL A 420 -11.42 13.66 9.43
CA VAL A 420 -10.02 13.77 9.02
C VAL A 420 -9.66 15.17 8.57
N VAL A 421 -10.39 15.74 7.60
CA VAL A 421 -10.05 17.04 7.02
C VAL A 421 -10.27 18.16 8.03
N VAL A 422 -11.43 18.19 8.70
CA VAL A 422 -11.75 19.25 9.67
C VAL A 422 -10.91 19.12 10.93
N GLY A 423 -10.75 17.88 11.44
CA GLY A 423 -9.94 17.62 12.63
C GLY A 423 -8.49 18.05 12.49
N ILE A 424 -7.85 17.70 11.36
CA ILE A 424 -6.46 18.10 11.07
C ILE A 424 -6.37 19.61 10.81
N ARG A 425 -7.31 20.19 10.04
CA ARG A 425 -7.20 21.59 9.60
C ARG A 425 -7.39 22.59 10.74
N ILE A 426 -8.31 22.31 11.64
CA ILE A 426 -8.57 23.13 12.84
C ILE A 426 -7.49 22.88 13.91
N GLY A 427 -6.65 21.84 13.73
CA GLY A 427 -5.61 21.49 14.68
C GLY A 427 -6.16 20.82 15.94
N ILE A 428 -7.38 20.24 15.85
CA ILE A 428 -7.97 19.51 16.97
C ILE A 428 -7.19 18.22 17.16
N VAL A 429 -6.96 17.46 16.08
CA VAL A 429 -6.26 16.17 16.07
C VAL A 429 -5.07 16.20 15.13
N THR A 430 -4.02 15.45 15.44
CA THR A 430 -2.92 15.19 14.51
C THR A 430 -3.35 14.20 13.42
N THR A 431 -2.55 14.07 12.36
CA THR A 431 -2.87 13.19 11.23
C THR A 431 -2.99 11.72 11.61
N THR A 432 -2.12 11.25 12.51
CA THR A 432 -2.13 9.85 13.00
C THR A 432 -3.35 9.57 13.85
N GLU A 433 -3.74 10.52 14.70
CA GLU A 433 -4.94 10.45 15.53
C GLU A 433 -6.21 10.49 14.68
N ALA A 434 -6.26 11.37 13.68
CA ALA A 434 -7.35 11.43 12.72
C ALA A 434 -7.54 10.09 11.97
N ALA A 435 -6.44 9.46 11.54
CA ALA A 435 -6.48 8.17 10.86
C ALA A 435 -6.94 7.04 11.81
N ALA A 436 -6.46 7.03 13.05
CA ALA A 436 -6.89 6.06 14.07
C ALA A 436 -8.37 6.22 14.42
N LEU A 437 -8.86 7.46 14.59
CA LEU A 437 -10.26 7.78 14.82
C LEU A 437 -11.12 7.37 13.62
N ALA A 438 -10.65 7.59 12.39
CA ALA A 438 -11.33 7.14 11.18
C ALA A 438 -11.44 5.61 11.12
N ALA A 439 -10.35 4.89 11.39
CA ALA A 439 -10.37 3.42 11.44
C ALA A 439 -11.33 2.90 12.52
N PHE A 440 -11.31 3.49 13.71
CA PHE A 440 -12.20 3.13 14.81
C PHE A 440 -13.66 3.45 14.49
N TYR A 441 -13.94 4.61 13.92
CA TYR A 441 -15.27 5.01 13.49
C TYR A 441 -15.83 4.02 12.45
N THR A 442 -15.04 3.65 11.45
CA THR A 442 -15.47 2.66 10.44
C THR A 442 -15.67 1.27 11.04
N LEU A 443 -14.86 0.88 12.04
CA LEU A 443 -15.07 -0.37 12.78
C LEU A 443 -16.43 -0.38 13.47
N LEU A 444 -16.80 0.71 14.15
CA LEU A 444 -18.11 0.85 14.79
C LEU A 444 -19.26 0.81 13.78
N LEU A 445 -19.09 1.46 12.61
CA LEU A 445 -20.07 1.37 11.52
C LEU A 445 -20.23 -0.07 11.02
N GLY A 446 -19.13 -0.81 10.85
CA GLY A 446 -19.18 -2.21 10.44
C GLY A 446 -19.87 -3.12 11.45
N ILE A 447 -19.64 -2.90 12.74
CA ILE A 447 -20.34 -3.61 13.82
C ILE A 447 -21.82 -3.25 13.81
N GLY A 448 -22.17 -1.96 13.73
CA GLY A 448 -23.55 -1.49 13.68
C GLY A 448 -24.33 -2.05 12.49
N ALA A 449 -23.71 -2.09 11.30
CA ALA A 449 -24.31 -2.67 10.10
C ALA A 449 -24.56 -4.18 10.27
N ARG A 450 -23.63 -4.93 10.89
CA ARG A 450 -23.84 -6.36 11.17
C ARG A 450 -24.90 -6.63 12.22
N LEU A 451 -25.05 -5.73 13.20
CA LEU A 451 -26.07 -5.83 14.24
C LEU A 451 -27.46 -5.34 13.78
N GLY A 452 -27.59 -4.84 12.55
CA GLY A 452 -28.85 -4.33 12.01
C GLY A 452 -29.29 -2.99 12.60
N ILE A 453 -28.36 -2.24 13.21
CA ILE A 453 -28.61 -0.92 13.80
C ILE A 453 -28.55 0.19 12.74
N LEU A 454 -27.93 -0.08 11.58
CA LEU A 454 -27.67 0.85 10.47
C LEU A 454 -28.31 0.42 9.15
#